data_AF-A0A5E8H989-F1
#
_entry.id   AF-A0A5E8H989-F1
#
_cell.length_a   1.000
_cell.length_b   1.000
_cell.length_c   1.000
_cell.angle_alpha   90.00
_cell.angle_beta   90.00
_cell.angle_gamma   90.00
#
_symmetry.space_group_name_H-M   'P 1'
#
loop_
_entity.id
_entity.type
_entity.pdbx_description
1 polymer ?
#
loop_
_entity_poly.entity_id
_entity_poly.type
_entity_poly.pdbx_seq_one_letter_code
_entity_poly.pdbx_strand_id
1 'polypeptide(L)'
;MIQKWSTTLSAFLLVSFFASCADKKEDNHALLAGLLFLAANQIKVNTASDLVNESNDDYNQNNWGLITASTLNRFVSDWQANKPSHITGNLIILQTDVANKANGGGEAWNPYVKSDANKGVYVYALNDYKPASLPSGGFRFNQTRDSGLFSNSIRYQANGEFVDDWLNTFGINPTKDLIVFAVGTGNSGNNSEDPITGSAPAAATAAGGVQDITRGVYWLRYWGIDIKHLAILNGNLRSNFAQVYPTQTSATKSTLPVKGNFTVKSIRIDNTVITSGLEDIYEIAKNNLEAQIPGLTTKQFLIDARPTAQFTGASGLSDDRSTLNNIPAQATKGYITTSYASSGGPTAGGTQTFVPFEGNIKGAVSFPWLALFEGINDTGTSIDNAAAFAIGYRYKSKSALKTIFANKGYTSGATVVSQCRTNFEAQVNGFAALNILGYPSTYYDGSLVEWTALVAEHASSAINQVPTDFKWRTDLASVSTKLWDNTATYIVRPTVNLTATTTKKFIQEDKAYK
;
A
#
# COMPACT_ATOMS: atom_id res chain seq x y z
N MET A 1 0.74 -23.28 -19.82
CA MET A 1 1.36 -24.33 -20.65
C MET A 1 2.38 -23.79 -21.64
N ILE A 2 2.19 -22.59 -22.21
CA ILE A 2 3.13 -21.91 -23.13
C ILE A 2 4.48 -21.51 -22.46
N GLN A 3 4.49 -21.31 -21.14
CA GLN A 3 5.65 -20.84 -20.37
C GLN A 3 6.77 -21.87 -20.15
N LYS A 4 6.46 -23.18 -20.15
CA LYS A 4 7.51 -24.23 -20.12
C LYS A 4 8.23 -24.34 -21.47
N TRP A 5 7.61 -23.87 -22.55
CA TRP A 5 8.18 -23.98 -23.89
C TRP A 5 9.22 -22.88 -24.13
N SER A 6 9.01 -21.65 -23.66
CA SER A 6 9.96 -20.56 -23.92
C SER A 6 11.32 -20.74 -23.23
N THR A 7 11.36 -21.19 -21.97
CA THR A 7 12.63 -21.42 -21.24
C THR A 7 13.37 -22.64 -21.77
N THR A 8 12.63 -23.70 -22.13
CA THR A 8 13.22 -24.92 -22.70
C THR A 8 13.73 -24.69 -24.12
N LEU A 9 13.04 -23.87 -24.93
CA LEU A 9 13.47 -23.54 -26.30
C LEU A 9 14.75 -22.69 -26.32
N SER A 10 14.89 -21.72 -25.40
CA SER A 10 16.12 -20.92 -25.28
C SER A 10 17.33 -21.75 -24.83
N ALA A 11 17.13 -22.70 -23.90
CA ALA A 11 18.18 -23.62 -23.47
C ALA A 11 18.53 -24.65 -24.56
N PHE A 12 17.53 -25.17 -25.30
CA PHE A 12 17.77 -26.10 -26.41
C PHE A 12 18.55 -25.45 -27.56
N LEU A 13 18.22 -24.20 -27.90
CA LEU A 13 18.93 -23.43 -28.92
C LEU A 13 20.40 -23.17 -28.54
N LEU A 14 20.69 -22.88 -27.27
CA LEU A 14 22.05 -22.70 -26.77
C LEU A 14 22.88 -24.00 -26.78
N VAL A 15 22.26 -25.16 -26.53
CA VAL A 15 22.95 -26.46 -26.53
C VAL A 15 23.18 -26.98 -27.96
N SER A 16 22.29 -26.67 -28.93
CA SER A 16 22.49 -27.06 -30.33
C SER A 16 23.72 -26.41 -31.01
N PHE A 17 24.29 -25.35 -30.43
CA PHE A 17 25.51 -24.71 -30.96
C PHE A 17 26.81 -25.47 -30.67
N PHE A 18 26.86 -26.36 -29.67
CA PHE A 18 28.07 -27.13 -29.39
C PHE A 18 28.18 -28.44 -30.19
N ALA A 19 27.10 -28.86 -30.88
CA ALA A 19 27.04 -30.14 -31.58
C ALA A 19 27.12 -30.04 -33.12
N SER A 20 27.18 -28.86 -33.70
CA SER A 20 27.23 -28.68 -35.16
C SER A 20 28.51 -27.99 -35.62
N CYS A 21 29.65 -28.67 -35.46
CA CYS A 21 30.82 -28.43 -36.31
C CYS A 21 30.56 -29.06 -37.69
N ALA A 22 29.91 -28.32 -38.58
CA ALA A 22 29.91 -28.61 -40.01
C ALA A 22 29.86 -27.29 -40.78
N ASP A 23 30.83 -27.13 -41.67
CA ASP A 23 31.13 -25.93 -42.44
C ASP A 23 29.95 -25.38 -43.25
N LYS A 24 29.24 -24.40 -42.70
CA LYS A 24 28.53 -23.37 -43.47
C LYS A 24 28.63 -22.02 -42.77
N LYS A 25 29.20 -21.03 -43.47
CA LYS A 25 29.08 -19.60 -43.15
C LYS A 25 27.62 -19.19 -43.37
N GLU A 26 26.76 -19.43 -42.39
CA GLU A 26 25.50 -18.70 -42.25
C GLU A 26 25.69 -17.59 -41.21
N ASP A 27 25.04 -16.44 -41.44
CA ASP A 27 25.22 -15.19 -40.70
C ASP A 27 24.78 -15.31 -39.22
N ASN A 28 25.67 -15.85 -38.39
CA ASN A 28 25.52 -15.96 -36.94
C ASN A 28 25.28 -14.60 -36.25
N HIS A 29 25.59 -13.48 -36.92
CA HIS A 29 25.38 -12.13 -36.40
C HIS A 29 23.90 -11.73 -36.36
N ALA A 30 23.07 -12.17 -37.32
CA ALA A 30 21.65 -11.83 -37.33
C ALA A 30 20.86 -12.63 -36.28
N LEU A 31 21.22 -13.89 -36.06
CA LEU A 31 20.61 -14.74 -35.04
C LEU A 31 21.04 -14.32 -33.62
N LEU A 32 22.33 -13.98 -33.44
CA LEU A 32 22.84 -13.42 -32.19
C LEU A 32 22.23 -12.04 -31.91
N ALA A 33 22.09 -11.18 -32.92
CA ALA A 33 21.37 -9.91 -32.79
C ALA A 33 19.89 -10.13 -32.46
N GLY A 34 19.24 -11.13 -33.06
CA GLY A 34 17.87 -11.53 -32.74
C GLY A 34 17.71 -12.04 -31.31
N LEU A 35 18.64 -12.87 -30.83
CA LEU A 35 18.68 -13.36 -29.45
C LEU A 35 18.99 -12.23 -28.44
N LEU A 36 19.92 -11.34 -28.77
CA LEU A 36 20.21 -10.14 -27.97
C LEU A 36 19.05 -9.17 -27.97
N PHE A 37 18.32 -9.03 -29.08
CA PHE A 37 17.11 -8.20 -29.17
C PHE A 37 15.95 -8.80 -28.37
N LEU A 38 15.80 -10.13 -28.39
CA LEU A 38 14.83 -10.84 -27.56
C LEU A 38 15.19 -10.75 -26.07
N ALA A 39 16.46 -10.94 -25.72
CA ALA A 39 16.97 -10.80 -24.35
C ALA A 39 16.87 -9.35 -23.84
N ALA A 40 17.21 -8.36 -24.66
CA ALA A 40 17.07 -6.93 -24.34
C ALA A 40 15.60 -6.49 -24.21
N ASN A 41 14.66 -7.27 -24.74
CA ASN A 41 13.23 -7.05 -24.62
C ASN A 41 12.54 -7.95 -23.57
N GLN A 42 13.29 -8.68 -22.74
CA GLN A 42 12.68 -9.41 -21.64
C GLN A 42 12.29 -8.46 -20.50
N ILE A 43 11.03 -8.55 -20.07
CA ILE A 43 10.58 -7.92 -18.83
C ILE A 43 11.01 -8.82 -17.67
N LYS A 44 11.80 -8.29 -16.73
CA LYS A 44 12.16 -9.03 -15.51
C LYS A 44 10.92 -9.18 -14.65
N VAL A 45 10.43 -10.40 -14.46
CA VAL A 45 9.31 -10.70 -13.55
C VAL A 45 9.88 -11.06 -12.18
N ASN A 46 9.60 -10.23 -11.18
CA ASN A 46 10.05 -10.45 -9.81
C ASN A 46 9.04 -11.32 -9.03
N THR A 47 9.55 -12.13 -8.11
CA THR A 47 8.79 -12.79 -7.05
C THR A 47 8.67 -11.87 -5.83
N ALA A 48 7.80 -12.19 -4.87
CA ALA A 48 7.70 -11.44 -3.61
C ALA A 48 9.05 -11.41 -2.85
N SER A 49 9.85 -12.47 -2.97
CA SER A 49 11.19 -12.55 -2.38
C SER A 49 12.20 -11.64 -3.08
N ASP A 50 12.07 -11.41 -4.38
CA ASP A 50 12.95 -10.49 -5.12
C ASP A 50 12.69 -9.02 -4.78
N LEU A 51 11.54 -8.72 -4.17
CA LEU A 51 11.13 -7.35 -3.84
C LEU A 51 11.56 -6.90 -2.44
N VAL A 52 12.14 -7.77 -1.63
CA VAL A 52 12.51 -7.45 -0.25
C VAL A 52 13.56 -6.35 -0.18
N ASN A 53 13.42 -5.48 0.82
CA ASN A 53 14.41 -4.49 1.19
C ASN A 53 14.56 -4.53 2.70
N GLU A 54 15.65 -5.08 3.22
CA GLU A 54 15.88 -5.05 4.66
C GLU A 54 16.52 -3.70 5.04
N SER A 55 15.93 -3.00 6.00
CA SER A 55 16.53 -1.78 6.56
C SER A 55 17.73 -2.13 7.45
N ASN A 56 18.63 -1.17 7.66
CA ASN A 56 19.65 -1.30 8.71
C ASN A 56 19.01 -1.37 10.10
N ASP A 57 19.73 -1.94 11.06
CA ASP A 57 19.28 -1.99 12.47
C ASP A 57 19.22 -0.59 13.08
N ASP A 58 20.19 0.27 12.73
CA ASP A 58 20.13 1.71 12.95
C ASP A 58 19.61 2.42 11.69
N TYR A 59 18.38 2.94 11.77
CA TYR A 59 17.73 3.62 10.65
C TYR A 59 18.48 4.87 10.17
N ASN A 60 19.39 5.45 10.95
CA ASN A 60 20.22 6.58 10.49
C ASN A 60 21.19 6.19 9.37
N GLN A 61 21.44 4.89 9.18
CA GLN A 61 22.29 4.36 8.12
C GLN A 61 21.52 4.13 6.81
N ASN A 62 20.19 4.24 6.83
CA ASN A 62 19.37 4.10 5.63
C ASN A 62 19.48 5.34 4.74
N ASN A 63 19.61 5.11 3.43
CA ASN A 63 19.58 6.15 2.39
C ASN A 63 18.32 6.10 1.51
N TRP A 64 17.51 5.05 1.66
CA TRP A 64 16.22 4.81 0.99
C TRP A 64 15.36 3.92 1.90
N GLY A 65 14.14 3.58 1.50
CA GLY A 65 13.21 2.84 2.35
C GLY A 65 12.78 3.68 3.55
N LEU A 66 13.03 3.22 4.78
CA LEU A 66 12.73 3.99 5.99
C LEU A 66 13.92 4.89 6.37
N ILE A 67 13.87 6.19 6.10
CA ILE A 67 14.93 7.14 6.47
C ILE A 67 14.58 7.95 7.72
N THR A 68 15.59 8.42 8.44
CA THR A 68 15.39 9.30 9.60
C THR A 68 15.44 10.79 9.21
N ALA A 69 15.03 11.66 10.13
CA ALA A 69 15.14 13.10 9.93
C ALA A 69 16.57 13.60 9.78
N SER A 70 17.54 12.95 10.43
CA SER A 70 18.96 13.28 10.26
C SER A 70 19.44 12.98 8.83
N THR A 71 19.01 11.85 8.25
CA THR A 71 19.25 11.54 6.84
C THR A 71 18.58 12.55 5.91
N LEU A 72 17.31 12.90 6.14
CA LEU A 72 16.64 13.92 5.33
C LEU A 72 17.34 15.27 5.43
N ASN A 73 17.78 15.68 6.63
CA ASN A 73 18.48 16.93 6.85
C ASN A 73 19.82 16.95 6.10
N ARG A 74 20.55 15.83 6.10
CA ARG A 74 21.78 15.66 5.32
C ARG A 74 21.51 15.87 3.83
N PHE A 75 20.46 15.25 3.28
CA PHE A 75 20.08 15.40 1.88
C PHE A 75 19.70 16.84 1.52
N VAL A 76 18.90 17.50 2.34
CA VAL A 76 18.41 18.88 2.09
C VAL A 76 19.51 19.93 2.27
N SER A 77 20.46 19.70 3.18
CA SER A 77 21.56 20.66 3.44
C SER A 77 22.51 20.79 2.24
N ASP A 78 22.83 19.67 1.60
CA ASP A 78 23.65 19.66 0.37
C ASP A 78 23.38 18.39 -0.45
N TRP A 79 22.40 18.45 -1.35
CA TRP A 79 22.04 17.31 -2.18
C TRP A 79 23.18 16.85 -3.10
N GLN A 80 23.96 17.79 -3.65
CA GLN A 80 25.02 17.44 -4.60
C GLN A 80 26.13 16.64 -3.93
N ALA A 81 26.47 16.98 -2.68
CA ALA A 81 27.47 16.24 -1.92
C ALA A 81 26.92 14.96 -1.25
N ASN A 82 25.62 14.92 -0.91
CA ASN A 82 25.05 13.87 -0.07
C ASN A 82 24.12 12.88 -0.78
N LYS A 83 23.85 13.05 -2.08
CA LYS A 83 23.01 12.11 -2.82
C LYS A 83 23.61 10.71 -2.84
N PRO A 84 22.79 9.65 -2.68
CA PRO A 84 23.29 8.28 -2.81
C PRO A 84 23.90 8.05 -4.20
N SER A 85 24.97 7.27 -4.30
CA SER A 85 25.77 7.15 -5.53
C SER A 85 25.02 6.57 -6.74
N HIS A 86 23.92 5.82 -6.51
CA HIS A 86 23.05 5.30 -7.57
C HIS A 86 22.01 6.32 -8.05
N ILE A 87 21.84 7.44 -7.34
CA ILE A 87 20.92 8.52 -7.70
C ILE A 87 21.67 9.55 -8.54
N THR A 88 21.15 9.81 -9.73
CA THR A 88 21.76 10.75 -10.69
C THR A 88 20.97 12.03 -10.87
N GLY A 89 19.72 12.05 -10.42
CA GLY A 89 18.78 13.15 -10.56
C GLY A 89 18.56 13.96 -9.28
N ASN A 90 17.31 14.38 -9.10
CA ASN A 90 16.87 15.31 -8.07
C ASN A 90 16.44 14.59 -6.79
N LEU A 91 16.39 15.35 -5.70
CA LEU A 91 15.66 14.99 -4.49
C LEU A 91 14.26 15.58 -4.58
N ILE A 92 13.24 14.71 -4.60
CA ILE A 92 11.84 15.10 -4.66
C ILE A 92 11.16 14.72 -3.34
N ILE A 93 10.71 15.72 -2.59
CA ILE A 93 10.04 15.53 -1.30
C ILE A 93 8.56 15.80 -1.46
N LEU A 94 7.73 14.81 -1.16
CA LEU A 94 6.27 14.87 -1.28
C LEU A 94 5.65 14.81 0.12
N GLN A 95 5.09 15.93 0.56
CA GLN A 95 4.44 16.03 1.86
C GLN A 95 2.96 15.69 1.77
N THR A 96 2.43 14.92 2.73
CA THR A 96 0.98 14.72 2.84
C THR A 96 0.27 16.03 3.19
N ASP A 97 0.86 16.83 4.08
CA ASP A 97 0.32 18.09 4.58
C ASP A 97 1.46 18.95 5.16
N VAL A 98 1.11 20.08 5.78
CA VAL A 98 2.06 21.01 6.40
C VAL A 98 2.54 20.54 7.78
N ALA A 99 3.79 20.85 8.11
CA ALA A 99 4.43 20.48 9.37
C ALA A 99 3.97 21.32 10.59
N ASN A 100 3.25 22.43 10.37
CA ASN A 100 2.97 23.44 11.40
C ASN A 100 1.46 23.66 11.67
N LYS A 101 0.58 22.75 11.23
CA LYS A 101 -0.88 22.89 11.43
C LYS A 101 -1.41 22.46 12.79
N ALA A 102 -0.56 21.91 13.67
CA ALA A 102 -0.98 21.60 15.05
C ALA A 102 -1.30 22.88 15.84
N ASN A 103 -1.98 22.75 16.98
CA ASN A 103 -2.26 23.86 17.90
C ASN A 103 -2.92 25.08 17.20
N GLY A 104 -3.88 24.83 16.32
CA GLY A 104 -4.56 25.89 15.56
C GLY A 104 -3.71 26.56 14.48
N GLY A 105 -2.60 25.93 14.05
CA GLY A 105 -1.70 26.49 13.05
C GLY A 105 -0.72 27.54 13.59
N GLY A 106 -0.64 27.69 14.92
CA GLY A 106 0.21 28.68 15.59
C GLY A 106 1.62 28.17 15.91
N GLU A 107 2.07 27.08 15.29
CA GLU A 107 3.41 26.54 15.55
C GLU A 107 4.50 27.45 14.96
N ALA A 108 5.61 27.61 15.68
CA ALA A 108 6.64 28.60 15.35
C ALA A 108 7.54 28.21 14.15
N TRP A 109 7.48 26.96 13.69
CA TRP A 109 8.27 26.48 12.55
C TRP A 109 7.49 26.57 11.24
N ASN A 110 8.21 26.54 10.12
CA ASN A 110 7.60 26.67 8.81
C ASN A 110 6.88 25.39 8.36
N PRO A 111 5.89 25.50 7.44
CA PRO A 111 5.06 24.39 6.96
C PRO A 111 5.79 23.34 6.11
N TYR A 112 6.84 23.72 5.38
CA TYR A 112 7.47 22.86 4.37
C TYR A 112 8.93 22.62 4.67
N VAL A 113 9.45 21.47 4.24
CA VAL A 113 10.89 21.28 4.06
C VAL A 113 11.41 22.32 3.07
N LYS A 114 12.60 22.84 3.30
CA LYS A 114 13.22 23.83 2.43
C LYS A 114 13.56 23.21 1.07
N SER A 115 13.08 23.84 0.00
CA SER A 115 13.50 23.54 -1.37
C SER A 115 14.75 24.34 -1.77
N ASP A 116 15.50 23.81 -2.73
CA ASP A 116 16.65 24.47 -3.35
C ASP A 116 16.80 23.94 -4.79
N ALA A 117 16.09 24.57 -5.72
CA ALA A 117 16.08 24.15 -7.12
C ALA A 117 17.47 24.23 -7.78
N ASN A 118 18.33 25.15 -7.35
CA ASN A 118 19.70 25.26 -7.87
C ASN A 118 20.58 24.08 -7.45
N LYS A 119 20.22 23.42 -6.34
CA LYS A 119 20.86 22.18 -5.89
C LYS A 119 20.10 20.92 -6.25
N GLY A 120 18.95 21.01 -6.93
CA GLY A 120 18.13 19.86 -7.31
C GLY A 120 17.24 19.31 -6.19
N VAL A 121 16.86 20.14 -5.21
CA VAL A 121 15.92 19.80 -4.13
C VAL A 121 14.56 20.43 -4.40
N TYR A 122 13.54 19.61 -4.59
CA TYR A 122 12.17 20.05 -4.84
C TYR A 122 11.23 19.51 -3.78
N VAL A 123 10.29 20.36 -3.33
CA VAL A 123 9.33 20.03 -2.29
C VAL A 123 7.93 20.33 -2.80
N TYR A 124 7.02 19.38 -2.72
CA TYR A 124 5.64 19.50 -3.17
C TYR A 124 4.68 18.95 -2.12
N ALA A 125 3.40 19.34 -2.20
CA ALA A 125 2.35 18.65 -1.47
C ALA A 125 1.72 17.59 -2.37
N LEU A 126 1.34 16.43 -1.81
CA LEU A 126 0.63 15.40 -2.57
C LEU A 126 -0.66 15.92 -3.19
N ASN A 127 -1.33 16.85 -2.50
CA ASN A 127 -2.55 17.49 -2.97
C ASN A 127 -2.32 18.48 -4.12
N ASP A 128 -1.09 18.76 -4.56
CA ASP A 128 -0.86 19.57 -5.77
C ASP A 128 -1.28 18.83 -7.06
N TYR A 129 -1.40 17.50 -7.00
CA TYR A 129 -1.93 16.70 -8.10
C TYR A 129 -3.47 16.72 -8.09
N LYS A 130 -4.06 17.49 -9.01
CA LYS A 130 -5.52 17.73 -9.11
C LYS A 130 -6.09 17.64 -10.55
N PRO A 131 -5.89 16.57 -11.34
CA PRO A 131 -6.55 16.49 -12.64
C PRO A 131 -8.08 16.42 -12.48
N ALA A 132 -8.79 16.91 -13.48
CA ALA A 132 -10.26 17.00 -13.47
C ALA A 132 -10.96 15.64 -13.33
N SER A 133 -10.30 14.55 -13.71
CA SER A 133 -10.79 13.17 -13.61
C SER A 133 -10.54 12.52 -12.24
N LEU A 134 -9.97 13.24 -11.27
CA LEU A 134 -9.75 12.66 -9.94
C LEU A 134 -11.07 12.34 -9.23
N PRO A 135 -11.18 11.17 -8.57
CA PRO A 135 -12.32 10.88 -7.70
C PRO A 135 -12.49 11.94 -6.60
N SER A 136 -13.74 12.17 -6.20
CA SER A 136 -14.04 13.00 -5.03
C SER A 136 -13.28 12.47 -3.79
N GLY A 137 -12.61 13.38 -3.08
CA GLY A 137 -11.73 13.04 -1.95
C GLY A 137 -10.23 13.01 -2.26
N GLY A 138 -9.81 13.31 -3.50
CA GLY A 138 -8.39 13.48 -3.87
C GLY A 138 -7.66 12.19 -4.23
N PHE A 139 -6.43 12.31 -4.73
CA PHE A 139 -5.61 11.16 -5.08
C PHE A 139 -5.00 10.51 -3.85
N ARG A 140 -5.20 9.20 -3.70
CA ARG A 140 -4.58 8.39 -2.64
C ARG A 140 -3.95 7.12 -3.20
N PHE A 141 -3.27 7.25 -4.35
CA PHE A 141 -2.55 6.14 -4.99
C PHE A 141 -3.44 4.93 -5.33
N ASN A 142 -4.72 5.19 -5.61
CA ASN A 142 -5.69 4.17 -5.95
C ASN A 142 -6.80 4.69 -6.87
N GLN A 143 -7.39 3.76 -7.60
CA GLN A 143 -8.44 4.02 -8.58
C GLN A 143 -9.43 2.86 -8.51
N THR A 144 -10.70 3.12 -8.83
CA THR A 144 -11.64 2.03 -9.10
C THR A 144 -11.15 1.26 -10.33
N ARG A 145 -10.98 -0.06 -10.22
CA ARG A 145 -10.45 -0.91 -11.29
C ARG A 145 -11.40 -2.05 -11.62
N ASP A 146 -11.28 -2.57 -12.83
CA ASP A 146 -11.96 -3.78 -13.24
C ASP A 146 -11.14 -5.02 -12.87
N SER A 147 -11.60 -5.79 -11.88
CA SER A 147 -10.99 -7.07 -11.52
C SER A 147 -11.40 -8.21 -12.43
N GLY A 148 -12.38 -8.00 -13.32
CA GLY A 148 -13.09 -9.03 -14.07
C GLY A 148 -14.34 -9.49 -13.33
N LEU A 149 -14.24 -9.57 -11.99
CA LEU A 149 -15.35 -9.90 -11.08
C LEU A 149 -16.16 -8.65 -10.69
N PHE A 150 -15.49 -7.52 -10.51
CA PHE A 150 -16.06 -6.22 -10.18
C PHE A 150 -15.50 -5.16 -11.11
N SER A 151 -16.34 -4.31 -11.72
CA SER A 151 -15.89 -3.33 -12.70
C SER A 151 -15.87 -1.87 -12.21
N ASN A 152 -16.62 -1.51 -11.16
CA ASN A 152 -16.89 -0.10 -10.81
C ASN A 152 -16.98 0.21 -9.30
N SER A 153 -16.40 -0.63 -8.44
CA SER A 153 -16.63 -0.52 -6.99
C SER A 153 -15.39 -0.69 -6.12
N ILE A 154 -14.49 -1.59 -6.51
CA ILE A 154 -13.31 -1.92 -5.71
C ILE A 154 -12.13 -1.07 -6.18
N ARG A 155 -11.44 -0.45 -5.22
CA ARG A 155 -10.28 0.38 -5.49
C ARG A 155 -9.01 -0.45 -5.36
N TYR A 156 -8.26 -0.50 -6.43
CA TYR A 156 -6.92 -1.06 -6.50
C TYR A 156 -5.92 0.06 -6.80
N GLN A 157 -4.63 -0.26 -6.87
CA GLN A 157 -3.62 0.67 -7.34
C GLN A 157 -3.97 1.26 -8.72
N ALA A 158 -3.61 2.53 -8.92
CA ALA A 158 -3.96 3.27 -10.14
C ALA A 158 -3.24 2.70 -11.37
N ASN A 159 -3.88 2.81 -12.54
CA ASN A 159 -3.37 2.30 -13.81
C ASN A 159 -2.12 3.09 -14.30
N GLY A 160 -1.47 2.58 -15.35
CA GLY A 160 -0.21 3.13 -15.85
C GLY A 160 -0.31 4.57 -16.38
N GLU A 161 -1.43 4.91 -17.03
CA GLU A 161 -1.69 6.27 -17.52
C GLU A 161 -1.76 7.27 -16.37
N PHE A 162 -2.38 6.88 -15.26
CA PHE A 162 -2.46 7.71 -14.06
C PHE A 162 -1.10 7.93 -13.42
N VAL A 163 -0.25 6.89 -13.43
CA VAL A 163 1.12 6.97 -12.89
C VAL A 163 1.98 7.89 -13.75
N ASP A 164 1.88 7.75 -15.07
CA ASP A 164 2.58 8.62 -16.01
C ASP A 164 2.14 10.07 -15.82
N ASP A 165 0.83 10.33 -15.72
CA ASP A 165 0.33 11.68 -15.48
C ASP A 165 0.86 12.28 -14.18
N TRP A 166 0.79 11.52 -13.08
CA TRP A 166 1.28 11.94 -11.77
C TRP A 166 2.79 12.22 -11.75
N LEU A 167 3.61 11.32 -12.29
CA LEU A 167 5.07 11.51 -12.40
C LEU A 167 5.37 12.77 -13.22
N ASN A 168 4.64 12.97 -14.32
CA ASN A 168 4.84 14.12 -15.19
C ASN A 168 4.35 15.44 -14.57
N THR A 169 3.29 15.44 -13.76
CA THR A 169 2.85 16.64 -13.02
C THR A 169 3.95 17.16 -12.09
N PHE A 170 4.67 16.26 -11.41
CA PHE A 170 5.76 16.63 -10.50
C PHE A 170 7.13 16.68 -11.20
N GLY A 171 7.21 16.38 -12.51
CA GLY A 171 8.47 16.33 -13.26
C GLY A 171 9.44 15.26 -12.77
N ILE A 172 8.92 14.14 -12.25
CA ILE A 172 9.70 13.07 -11.64
C ILE A 172 10.18 12.06 -12.71
N ASN A 173 11.47 11.77 -12.70
CA ASN A 173 12.05 10.60 -13.35
C ASN A 173 12.50 9.58 -12.30
N PRO A 174 11.69 8.55 -12.01
CA PRO A 174 11.96 7.60 -10.93
C PRO A 174 13.12 6.62 -11.22
N THR A 175 13.76 6.72 -12.39
CA THR A 175 15.02 6.00 -12.70
C THR A 175 16.26 6.82 -12.37
N LYS A 176 16.09 8.12 -12.04
CA LYS A 176 17.19 9.04 -11.74
C LYS A 176 17.04 9.71 -10.39
N ASP A 177 15.82 10.08 -10.01
CA ASP A 177 15.51 10.88 -8.83
C ASP A 177 15.36 10.00 -7.57
N LEU A 178 15.55 10.62 -6.40
CA LEU A 178 15.14 10.05 -5.12
C LEU A 178 13.84 10.70 -4.68
N ILE A 179 12.80 9.89 -4.47
CA ILE A 179 11.47 10.33 -4.04
C ILE A 179 11.32 10.03 -2.55
N VAL A 180 11.14 11.07 -1.74
CA VAL A 180 10.91 10.98 -0.30
C VAL A 180 9.46 11.38 0.00
N PHE A 181 8.66 10.46 0.52
CA PHE A 181 7.35 10.78 1.06
C PHE A 181 7.46 11.13 2.54
N ALA A 182 6.75 12.17 2.98
CA ALA A 182 6.77 12.59 4.37
C ALA A 182 5.38 12.99 4.87
N VAL A 183 5.02 12.56 6.08
CA VAL A 183 3.84 13.11 6.76
C VAL A 183 4.22 14.47 7.33
N GLY A 184 3.42 15.51 7.12
CA GLY A 184 3.66 16.84 7.71
C GLY A 184 3.47 16.82 9.22
N THR A 185 2.23 17.02 9.67
CA THR A 185 1.81 16.94 11.08
C THR A 185 1.06 15.65 11.38
N GLY A 186 0.24 15.18 10.46
CA GLY A 186 -0.70 14.08 10.68
C GLY A 186 -2.08 14.40 10.11
N ASN A 187 -2.86 13.37 9.81
CA ASN A 187 -4.05 13.51 8.96
C ASN A 187 -5.30 13.88 9.78
N SER A 188 -5.90 15.05 9.52
CA SER A 188 -7.22 15.46 10.04
C SER A 188 -8.34 15.39 8.98
N GLY A 189 -8.04 14.83 7.80
CA GLY A 189 -8.91 14.69 6.63
C GLY A 189 -8.07 14.70 5.35
N ASN A 190 -8.35 13.83 4.36
CA ASN A 190 -7.69 13.67 3.04
C ASN A 190 -6.48 14.59 2.71
N ASN A 191 -5.35 14.45 3.43
CA ASN A 191 -4.13 15.25 3.22
C ASN A 191 -4.35 16.78 3.36
N SER A 192 -5.34 17.20 4.15
CA SER A 192 -5.72 18.59 4.34
C SER A 192 -4.63 19.38 5.07
N GLU A 193 -4.46 20.64 4.68
CA GLU A 193 -3.59 21.60 5.35
C GLU A 193 -4.33 22.39 6.46
N ASP A 194 -5.61 22.07 6.71
CA ASP A 194 -6.43 22.73 7.71
C ASP A 194 -5.85 22.57 9.13
N PRO A 195 -5.90 23.62 9.97
CA PRO A 195 -5.44 23.56 11.35
C PRO A 195 -6.12 22.47 12.19
N ILE A 196 -5.32 21.79 13.01
CA ILE A 196 -5.81 20.89 14.05
C ILE A 196 -6.05 21.71 15.31
N THR A 197 -7.32 21.88 15.70
CA THR A 197 -7.73 22.61 16.91
C THR A 197 -7.72 21.67 18.13
N GLY A 198 -7.01 22.06 19.20
CA GLY A 198 -6.96 21.30 20.46
C GLY A 198 -5.86 20.25 20.58
N SER A 199 -5.79 19.61 21.75
CA SER A 199 -4.80 18.59 22.16
C SER A 199 -4.68 17.40 21.18
N ALA A 200 -3.54 16.70 21.23
CA ALA A 200 -3.18 15.58 20.34
C ALA A 200 -4.38 14.71 19.90
N PRO A 201 -4.66 14.61 18.57
CA PRO A 201 -5.78 13.82 18.07
C PRO A 201 -5.62 12.33 18.39
N ALA A 202 -6.71 11.57 18.27
CA ALA A 202 -6.67 10.12 18.40
C ALA A 202 -5.59 9.52 17.46
N ALA A 203 -4.81 8.56 17.96
CA ALA A 203 -3.65 8.02 17.25
C ALA A 203 -3.98 7.55 15.82
N ALA A 204 -5.11 6.87 15.62
CA ALA A 204 -5.53 6.39 14.30
C ALA A 204 -5.73 7.52 13.28
N THR A 205 -6.28 8.65 13.72
CA THR A 205 -6.49 9.85 12.90
C THR A 205 -5.15 10.48 12.57
N ALA A 206 -4.37 10.80 13.61
CA ALA A 206 -3.11 11.52 13.47
C ALA A 206 -2.07 10.75 12.63
N ALA A 207 -1.94 9.44 12.86
CA ALA A 207 -1.02 8.57 12.12
C ALA A 207 -1.54 8.18 10.72
N GLY A 208 -2.75 8.59 10.35
CA GLY A 208 -3.40 8.20 9.08
C GLY A 208 -2.58 8.56 7.84
N GLY A 209 -1.79 9.64 7.87
CA GLY A 209 -0.90 10.01 6.77
C GLY A 209 0.21 8.99 6.50
N VAL A 210 0.57 8.16 7.48
CA VAL A 210 1.55 7.09 7.30
C VAL A 210 1.02 6.02 6.33
N GLN A 211 -0.30 5.78 6.36
CA GLN A 211 -0.97 4.88 5.40
C GLN A 211 -0.83 5.39 3.97
N ASP A 212 -0.93 6.71 3.75
CA ASP A 212 -0.81 7.32 2.43
C ASP A 212 0.61 7.23 1.87
N ILE A 213 1.63 7.57 2.66
CA ILE A 213 3.01 7.54 2.18
C ILE A 213 3.52 6.12 1.94
N THR A 214 3.12 5.16 2.77
CA THR A 214 3.45 3.74 2.58
C THR A 214 2.76 3.18 1.34
N ARG A 215 1.51 3.58 1.09
CA ARG A 215 0.80 3.27 -0.15
C ARG A 215 1.47 3.86 -1.38
N GLY A 216 2.00 5.09 -1.29
CA GLY A 216 2.79 5.72 -2.35
C GLY A 216 4.00 4.87 -2.74
N VAL A 217 4.72 4.32 -1.76
CA VAL A 217 5.82 3.38 -2.03
C VAL A 217 5.30 2.09 -2.68
N TYR A 218 4.28 1.43 -2.12
CA TYR A 218 3.68 0.23 -2.72
C TYR A 218 3.28 0.44 -4.19
N TRP A 219 2.61 1.56 -4.47
CA TRP A 219 2.14 1.89 -5.80
C TRP A 219 3.27 2.08 -6.81
N LEU A 220 4.31 2.85 -6.45
CA LEU A 220 5.47 3.02 -7.33
C LEU A 220 6.26 1.71 -7.49
N ARG A 221 6.40 0.92 -6.42
CA ARG A 221 7.02 -0.42 -6.47
C ARG A 221 6.25 -1.36 -7.40
N TYR A 222 4.91 -1.36 -7.38
CA TYR A 222 4.07 -2.16 -8.29
C TYR A 222 4.40 -1.86 -9.77
N TRP A 223 4.62 -0.59 -10.10
CA TRP A 223 5.01 -0.14 -11.44
C TRP A 223 6.49 -0.36 -11.79
N GLY A 224 7.23 -1.08 -10.96
CA GLY A 224 8.60 -1.51 -11.25
C GLY A 224 9.69 -0.54 -10.77
N ILE A 225 9.32 0.55 -10.11
CA ILE A 225 10.32 1.51 -9.58
C ILE A 225 11.12 0.81 -8.48
N ASP A 226 12.43 0.96 -8.53
CA ASP A 226 13.34 0.37 -7.56
C ASP A 226 13.21 1.08 -6.20
N ILE A 227 13.18 0.31 -5.11
CA ILE A 227 13.13 0.83 -3.74
C ILE A 227 14.30 1.76 -3.42
N LYS A 228 15.43 1.61 -4.10
CA LYS A 228 16.59 2.49 -3.97
C LYS A 228 16.30 3.95 -4.39
N HIS A 229 15.22 4.18 -5.13
CA HIS A 229 14.73 5.51 -5.53
C HIS A 229 13.55 6.01 -4.68
N LEU A 230 13.14 5.25 -3.65
CA LEU A 230 11.95 5.54 -2.85
C LEU A 230 12.31 5.56 -1.36
N ALA A 231 11.83 6.56 -0.65
CA ALA A 231 11.97 6.64 0.80
C ALA A 231 10.70 7.19 1.46
N ILE A 232 10.53 6.86 2.74
CA ILE A 232 9.61 7.53 3.65
C ILE A 232 10.38 8.09 4.83
N LEU A 233 10.00 9.27 5.31
CA LEU A 233 10.49 9.79 6.58
C LEU A 233 9.88 8.98 7.75
N ASN A 234 10.73 8.49 8.65
CA ASN A 234 10.31 7.83 9.87
C ASN A 234 9.78 8.86 10.87
N GLY A 235 8.47 8.80 11.11
CA GLY A 235 7.73 9.80 11.87
C GLY A 235 7.38 11.03 11.03
N ASN A 236 6.56 11.91 11.61
CA ASN A 236 6.12 13.13 10.93
C ASN A 236 7.20 14.23 10.91
N LEU A 237 7.08 15.15 9.95
CA LEU A 237 7.95 16.32 9.81
C LEU A 237 7.84 17.23 11.02
N ARG A 238 6.63 17.46 11.55
CA ARG A 238 6.42 18.33 12.71
C ARG A 238 7.40 18.02 13.84
N SER A 239 7.34 16.79 14.34
CA SER A 239 8.04 16.38 15.55
C SER A 239 9.47 15.93 15.28
N ASN A 240 9.73 15.33 14.12
CA ASN A 240 11.04 14.72 13.84
C ASN A 240 11.96 15.60 12.99
N PHE A 241 11.43 16.58 12.25
CA PHE A 241 12.23 17.38 11.32
C PHE A 241 12.13 18.89 11.59
N ALA A 242 10.93 19.48 11.57
CA ALA A 242 10.74 20.93 11.67
C ALA A 242 11.12 21.50 13.04
N GLN A 243 10.80 20.77 14.12
CA GLN A 243 11.25 21.13 15.48
C GLN A 243 12.76 20.96 15.68
N VAL A 244 13.38 20.01 14.98
CA VAL A 244 14.79 19.64 15.17
C VAL A 244 15.73 20.44 14.26
N TYR A 245 15.29 20.71 13.04
CA TYR A 245 16.03 21.39 11.98
C TYR A 245 15.22 22.58 11.42
N PRO A 246 14.83 23.56 12.25
CA PRO A 246 13.98 24.67 11.80
C PRO A 246 14.60 25.48 10.65
N THR A 247 15.93 25.56 10.58
CA THR A 247 16.66 26.24 9.47
C THR A 247 16.54 25.51 8.12
N GLN A 248 16.11 24.25 8.11
CA GLN A 248 15.82 23.46 6.91
C GLN A 248 14.34 23.46 6.56
N THR A 249 13.57 24.43 7.05
CA THR A 249 12.15 24.59 6.72
C THR A 249 11.91 25.92 5.98
N SER A 250 10.82 26.00 5.22
CA SER A 250 10.44 27.16 4.40
C SER A 250 8.94 27.42 4.45
N ALA A 251 8.55 28.70 4.39
CA ALA A 251 7.16 29.12 4.30
C ALA A 251 6.49 28.69 2.98
N THR A 252 7.29 28.44 1.95
CA THR A 252 6.83 28.05 0.62
C THR A 252 7.45 26.73 0.18
N LYS A 253 6.68 25.98 -0.62
CA LYS A 253 7.11 24.80 -1.37
C LYS A 253 7.53 25.18 -2.80
N SER A 254 8.03 24.22 -3.57
CA SER A 254 8.38 24.42 -4.99
C SER A 254 7.14 24.63 -5.85
N THR A 255 7.28 25.41 -6.92
CA THR A 255 6.26 25.51 -7.99
C THR A 255 6.30 24.24 -8.84
N LEU A 256 5.14 23.73 -9.25
CA LEU A 256 5.06 22.60 -10.18
C LEU A 256 5.83 22.93 -11.47
N PRO A 257 6.63 21.98 -12.00
CA PRO A 257 7.37 22.20 -13.23
C PRO A 257 6.43 22.20 -14.44
N VAL A 258 6.98 22.52 -15.62
CA VAL A 258 6.33 22.14 -16.88
C VAL A 258 6.22 20.62 -16.91
N LYS A 259 5.07 20.11 -17.38
CA LYS A 259 4.77 18.69 -17.40
C LYS A 259 5.93 17.89 -18.01
N GLY A 260 6.40 16.88 -17.27
CA GLY A 260 7.45 15.96 -17.70
C GLY A 260 7.00 15.07 -18.87
N ASN A 261 7.89 14.16 -19.27
CA ASN A 261 7.66 13.19 -20.35
C ASN A 261 8.03 11.73 -19.99
N PHE A 262 8.15 11.42 -18.70
CA PHE A 262 8.44 10.07 -18.24
C PHE A 262 7.25 9.14 -18.46
N THR A 263 7.53 7.86 -18.75
CA THR A 263 6.53 6.80 -18.81
C THR A 263 7.02 5.53 -18.12
N VAL A 264 6.17 4.90 -17.30
CA VAL A 264 6.47 3.62 -16.64
C VAL A 264 6.61 2.46 -17.62
N LYS A 265 6.19 2.63 -18.88
CA LYS A 265 6.47 1.70 -19.98
C LYS A 265 7.96 1.49 -20.21
N SER A 266 8.76 2.53 -19.94
CA SER A 266 10.22 2.44 -20.06
C SER A 266 10.86 1.53 -18.99
N ILE A 267 10.15 1.26 -17.89
CA ILE A 267 10.60 0.39 -16.80
C ILE A 267 10.23 -1.07 -17.14
N ARG A 268 11.19 -1.81 -17.72
CA ARG A 268 11.03 -3.22 -18.13
C ARG A 268 11.14 -4.22 -16.96
N ILE A 269 10.41 -3.94 -15.87
CA ILE A 269 10.33 -4.77 -14.66
C ILE A 269 8.85 -4.99 -14.30
N ASP A 270 8.45 -6.24 -14.08
CA ASP A 270 7.13 -6.62 -13.59
C ASP A 270 7.20 -6.97 -12.10
N ASN A 271 6.62 -6.07 -11.29
CA ASN A 271 6.47 -6.23 -9.84
C ASN A 271 5.01 -6.47 -9.43
N THR A 272 4.13 -6.81 -10.38
CA THR A 272 2.70 -6.96 -10.10
C THR A 272 2.38 -8.03 -9.05
N VAL A 273 3.33 -8.95 -8.79
CA VAL A 273 3.26 -9.93 -7.69
C VAL A 273 3.02 -9.27 -6.33
N ILE A 274 3.41 -8.01 -6.13
CA ILE A 274 3.20 -7.29 -4.86
C ILE A 274 1.71 -7.10 -4.55
N THR A 275 0.82 -7.23 -5.55
CA THR A 275 -0.64 -7.19 -5.39
C THR A 275 -1.23 -8.58 -5.61
N SER A 276 -1.86 -9.14 -4.58
CA SER A 276 -2.63 -10.38 -4.68
C SER A 276 -4.09 -10.08 -5.00
N GLY A 277 -4.66 -10.77 -5.99
CA GLY A 277 -6.09 -10.68 -6.30
C GLY A 277 -6.93 -11.59 -5.41
N LEU A 278 -8.26 -11.40 -5.41
CA LEU A 278 -9.18 -12.23 -4.62
C LEU A 278 -8.99 -13.73 -4.85
N GLU A 279 -8.80 -14.18 -6.08
CA GLU A 279 -8.60 -15.60 -6.39
C GLU A 279 -7.33 -16.18 -5.73
N ASP A 280 -6.26 -15.38 -5.58
CA ASP A 280 -5.05 -15.80 -4.88
C ASP A 280 -5.31 -15.92 -3.37
N ILE A 281 -6.01 -14.94 -2.80
CA ILE A 281 -6.40 -14.93 -1.38
C ILE A 281 -7.36 -16.08 -1.06
N TYR A 282 -8.26 -16.40 -1.98
CA TYR A 282 -9.17 -17.52 -1.87
C TYR A 282 -8.41 -18.84 -1.75
N GLU A 283 -7.42 -19.06 -2.63
CA GLU A 283 -6.57 -20.25 -2.56
C GLU A 283 -5.71 -20.26 -1.29
N ILE A 284 -5.17 -19.12 -0.85
CA ILE A 284 -4.43 -19.02 0.42
C ILE A 284 -5.32 -19.47 1.60
N ALA A 285 -6.54 -18.93 1.70
CA ALA A 285 -7.46 -19.27 2.79
C ALA A 285 -7.88 -20.75 2.74
N LYS A 286 -8.21 -21.25 1.54
CA LYS A 286 -8.69 -22.62 1.32
C LYS A 286 -7.61 -23.68 1.61
N ASN A 287 -6.35 -23.36 1.35
CA ASN A 287 -5.22 -24.27 1.52
C ASN A 287 -4.47 -24.03 2.83
N ASN A 288 -5.14 -23.54 3.87
CA ASN A 288 -4.56 -23.31 5.21
C ASN A 288 -3.24 -22.53 5.20
N LEU A 289 -3.17 -21.49 4.35
CA LEU A 289 -2.00 -20.64 4.17
C LEU A 289 -0.78 -21.35 3.57
N GLU A 290 -0.97 -22.44 2.83
CA GLU A 290 0.10 -23.15 2.09
C GLU A 290 -0.18 -23.26 0.58
N ALA A 291 -0.77 -22.20 0.01
CA ALA A 291 -1.16 -22.17 -1.40
C ALA A 291 0.06 -22.09 -2.35
N GLN A 292 -0.06 -22.75 -3.51
CA GLN A 292 0.96 -22.77 -4.56
C GLN A 292 0.70 -21.68 -5.61
N ILE A 293 1.01 -20.43 -5.25
CA ILE A 293 0.79 -19.28 -6.12
C ILE A 293 2.11 -18.82 -6.72
N PRO A 294 2.22 -18.66 -8.06
CA PRO A 294 3.44 -18.21 -8.71
C PRO A 294 3.96 -16.88 -8.13
N GLY A 295 5.23 -16.86 -7.73
CA GLY A 295 5.89 -15.68 -7.17
C GLY A 295 5.69 -15.48 -5.66
N LEU A 296 4.86 -16.29 -5.01
CA LEU A 296 4.80 -16.41 -3.55
C LEU A 296 5.65 -17.59 -3.07
N THR A 297 6.04 -17.55 -1.80
CA THR A 297 6.61 -18.73 -1.13
C THR A 297 5.50 -19.72 -0.78
N THR A 298 5.85 -20.97 -0.47
CA THR A 298 4.86 -22.03 -0.20
C THR A 298 4.09 -21.85 1.10
N LYS A 299 4.55 -20.99 2.01
CA LYS A 299 3.87 -20.64 3.25
C LYS A 299 3.49 -19.17 3.22
N GLN A 300 2.25 -18.87 3.59
CA GLN A 300 1.77 -17.50 3.70
C GLN A 300 1.47 -17.17 5.16
N PHE A 301 1.66 -15.90 5.50
CA PHE A 301 1.31 -15.34 6.80
C PHE A 301 0.31 -14.20 6.56
N LEU A 302 -0.98 -14.53 6.69
CA LEU A 302 -2.06 -13.60 6.40
C LEU A 302 -2.36 -12.73 7.63
N ILE A 303 -2.28 -11.41 7.46
CA ILE A 303 -2.51 -10.46 8.55
C ILE A 303 -3.75 -9.60 8.27
N ASP A 304 -4.53 -9.35 9.31
CA ASP A 304 -5.62 -8.37 9.32
C ASP A 304 -5.18 -7.13 10.10
N ALA A 305 -4.96 -6.02 9.37
CA ALA A 305 -4.41 -4.80 9.94
C ALA A 305 -5.43 -3.90 10.66
N ARG A 306 -6.70 -4.32 10.71
CA ARG A 306 -7.76 -3.59 11.43
C ARG A 306 -7.52 -3.62 12.95
N PRO A 307 -8.17 -2.72 13.72
CA PRO A 307 -8.22 -2.84 15.17
C PRO A 307 -8.71 -4.23 15.61
N THR A 308 -8.12 -4.80 16.66
CA THR A 308 -8.43 -6.16 17.14
C THR A 308 -9.91 -6.36 17.48
N ALA A 309 -10.60 -5.32 17.95
CA ALA A 309 -12.03 -5.39 18.23
C ALA A 309 -12.87 -5.66 16.97
N GLN A 310 -12.47 -5.16 15.79
CA GLN A 310 -13.13 -5.45 14.51
C GLN A 310 -12.84 -6.87 14.03
N PHE A 311 -11.62 -7.36 14.27
CA PHE A 311 -11.23 -8.72 13.89
C PHE A 311 -11.97 -9.80 14.70
N THR A 312 -12.08 -9.59 16.01
CA THR A 312 -12.69 -10.54 16.96
C THR A 312 -14.20 -10.44 17.04
N GLY A 313 -14.78 -9.35 16.52
CA GLY A 313 -16.19 -9.03 16.68
C GLY A 313 -16.57 -8.56 18.08
N ALA A 314 -15.60 -8.26 18.96
CA ALA A 314 -15.86 -7.60 20.24
C ALA A 314 -16.48 -6.21 20.06
N SER A 315 -16.38 -5.65 18.86
CA SER A 315 -17.13 -4.49 18.42
C SER A 315 -17.96 -4.86 17.20
N GLY A 316 -19.28 -4.97 17.37
CA GLY A 316 -20.17 -5.46 16.33
C GLY A 316 -21.65 -5.16 16.55
N LEU A 317 -22.43 -5.27 15.47
CA LEU A 317 -23.89 -5.21 15.49
C LEU A 317 -24.47 -6.52 14.98
N SER A 318 -24.98 -7.33 15.91
CA SER A 318 -26.04 -8.29 15.61
C SER A 318 -27.42 -7.63 15.56
N ASP A 319 -27.53 -6.36 15.97
CA ASP A 319 -28.81 -5.75 16.40
C ASP A 319 -29.38 -4.78 15.35
N ASP A 320 -30.71 -4.69 15.32
CA ASP A 320 -31.48 -3.78 14.46
C ASP A 320 -31.15 -2.30 14.76
N ARG A 321 -31.03 -1.46 13.72
CA ARG A 321 -30.68 -0.04 13.82
C ARG A 321 -31.66 0.78 14.65
N SER A 322 -32.89 0.32 14.81
CA SER A 322 -33.86 0.93 15.73
C SER A 322 -33.38 0.95 17.19
N THR A 323 -32.52 0.01 17.59
CA THR A 323 -31.87 -0.05 18.92
C THR A 323 -30.64 0.87 19.01
N LEU A 324 -30.18 1.44 17.88
CA LEU A 324 -28.99 2.29 17.77
C LEU A 324 -29.24 3.78 17.98
N ASN A 325 -30.49 4.17 18.22
CA ASN A 325 -30.80 5.54 18.65
C ASN A 325 -30.33 5.81 20.10
N ASN A 326 -29.94 4.78 20.84
CA ASN A 326 -29.39 4.85 22.20
C ASN A 326 -27.96 4.26 22.29
N ILE A 327 -27.11 4.49 21.28
CA ILE A 327 -25.67 4.22 21.46
C ILE A 327 -25.14 5.35 22.38
N PRO A 328 -24.64 5.06 23.60
CA PRO A 328 -23.95 6.07 24.39
C PRO A 328 -22.85 6.67 23.53
N ALA A 329 -22.60 7.97 23.61
CA ALA A 329 -21.60 8.71 22.81
C ALA A 329 -20.15 8.13 22.87
N GLN A 330 -19.93 7.04 23.62
CA GLN A 330 -18.68 6.32 23.82
C GLN A 330 -18.66 4.89 23.24
N ALA A 331 -19.74 4.35 22.66
CA ALA A 331 -19.70 3.03 22.04
C ALA A 331 -19.03 3.10 20.65
N THR A 332 -17.71 3.07 20.69
CA THR A 332 -16.76 2.95 19.57
C THR A 332 -16.86 1.55 18.96
N LYS A 333 -18.04 1.16 18.49
CA LYS A 333 -18.21 -0.12 17.80
C LYS A 333 -17.54 -0.02 16.42
N GLY A 334 -16.60 -0.90 16.10
CA GLY A 334 -15.87 -0.92 14.84
C GLY A 334 -16.52 -1.88 13.84
N TYR A 335 -16.78 -1.40 12.63
CA TYR A 335 -17.47 -2.13 11.56
C TYR A 335 -16.64 -2.16 10.29
N ILE A 336 -16.91 -3.12 9.40
CA ILE A 336 -16.41 -3.06 8.03
C ILE A 336 -17.38 -2.19 7.21
N THR A 337 -16.95 -0.97 6.94
CA THR A 337 -17.69 0.00 6.14
C THR A 337 -17.22 -0.05 4.69
N THR A 338 -18.14 0.14 3.75
CA THR A 338 -17.82 0.06 2.30
C THR A 338 -16.95 1.23 1.80
N SER A 339 -16.80 2.28 2.61
CA SER A 339 -15.86 3.37 2.36
C SER A 339 -15.27 3.92 3.66
N TYR A 340 -14.13 4.63 3.55
CA TYR A 340 -13.54 5.37 4.67
C TYR A 340 -14.42 6.56 5.09
N ALA A 341 -15.11 7.21 4.16
CA ALA A 341 -16.06 8.30 4.47
C ALA A 341 -17.30 7.80 5.24
N SER A 342 -17.54 6.49 5.22
CA SER A 342 -18.54 5.81 6.03
C SER A 342 -17.97 5.30 7.37
N SER A 343 -16.72 5.60 7.71
CA SER A 343 -16.09 5.16 8.97
C SER A 343 -16.61 5.95 10.18
N GLY A 344 -16.78 5.25 11.31
CA GLY A 344 -17.38 5.79 12.54
C GLY A 344 -18.47 4.86 13.09
N GLY A 345 -18.96 5.14 14.29
CA GLY A 345 -20.14 4.44 14.82
C GLY A 345 -21.42 4.87 14.08
N PRO A 346 -22.48 4.03 14.04
CA PRO A 346 -23.77 4.38 13.47
C PRO A 346 -24.30 5.64 14.13
N THR A 347 -24.56 6.66 13.34
CA THR A 347 -25.29 7.86 13.78
C THR A 347 -26.76 7.70 13.45
N ALA A 348 -27.63 8.09 14.39
CA ALA A 348 -29.05 8.21 14.14
C ALA A 348 -29.26 9.19 12.96
N GLY A 349 -29.85 8.70 11.86
CA GLY A 349 -30.06 9.47 10.62
C GLY A 349 -28.93 9.45 9.57
N GLY A 350 -27.80 8.75 9.79
CA GLY A 350 -26.67 8.72 8.83
C GLY A 350 -26.85 7.82 7.59
N THR A 351 -26.09 8.10 6.52
CA THR A 351 -25.98 7.32 5.26
C THR A 351 -24.87 6.24 5.30
N GLN A 352 -24.50 5.74 6.48
CA GLN A 352 -23.44 4.72 6.60
C GLN A 352 -23.87 3.38 5.99
N THR A 353 -22.94 2.76 5.25
CA THR A 353 -23.17 1.56 4.48
C THR A 353 -22.14 0.48 4.83
N PHE A 354 -22.64 -0.71 5.13
CA PHE A 354 -21.87 -1.84 5.63
C PHE A 354 -21.71 -2.91 4.55
N VAL A 355 -20.74 -3.78 4.76
CA VAL A 355 -20.57 -4.99 3.96
C VAL A 355 -21.62 -6.06 4.33
N PRO A 356 -21.84 -7.08 3.47
CA PRO A 356 -22.81 -8.14 3.76
C PRO A 356 -22.62 -8.90 5.08
N PHE A 357 -21.40 -9.28 5.44
CA PHE A 357 -21.14 -10.01 6.69
C PHE A 357 -19.88 -9.51 7.40
N GLU A 358 -19.87 -9.63 8.72
CA GLU A 358 -18.71 -9.32 9.56
C GLU A 358 -17.88 -10.56 9.81
N GLY A 359 -16.56 -10.37 9.86
CA GLY A 359 -15.63 -11.48 10.08
C GLY A 359 -14.23 -11.19 9.56
N ASN A 360 -13.54 -12.28 9.24
CA ASN A 360 -12.17 -12.26 8.70
C ASN A 360 -11.95 -13.45 7.77
N ILE A 361 -10.89 -13.35 6.96
CA ILE A 361 -10.42 -14.45 6.12
C ILE A 361 -9.83 -15.54 7.02
N LYS A 362 -10.17 -16.80 6.74
CA LYS A 362 -9.70 -17.96 7.52
C LYS A 362 -8.17 -18.00 7.54
N GLY A 363 -7.61 -18.24 8.72
CA GLY A 363 -6.16 -18.26 8.95
C GLY A 363 -5.53 -16.88 9.17
N ALA A 364 -6.23 -15.78 8.90
CA ALA A 364 -5.70 -14.45 9.19
C ALA A 364 -5.46 -14.26 10.70
N VAL A 365 -4.42 -13.49 11.05
CA VAL A 365 -4.15 -13.08 12.44
C VAL A 365 -4.44 -11.59 12.65
N SER A 366 -4.94 -11.22 13.83
CA SER A 366 -5.12 -9.81 14.17
C SER A 366 -3.78 -9.11 14.38
N PHE A 367 -3.50 -8.13 13.54
CA PHE A 367 -2.26 -7.35 13.57
C PHE A 367 -2.53 -5.84 13.34
N PRO A 368 -3.14 -5.14 14.31
CA PRO A 368 -3.49 -3.73 14.16
C PRO A 368 -2.29 -2.88 13.74
N TRP A 369 -2.42 -2.10 12.67
CA TRP A 369 -1.32 -1.33 12.08
C TRP A 369 -0.61 -0.38 13.05
N LEU A 370 -1.36 0.23 14.00
CA LEU A 370 -0.79 1.13 15.00
C LEU A 370 0.21 0.45 15.94
N ALA A 371 0.13 -0.88 16.09
CA ALA A 371 1.05 -1.64 16.94
C ALA A 371 2.52 -1.54 16.47
N LEU A 372 2.77 -1.04 15.26
CA LEU A 372 4.10 -0.92 14.69
C LEU A 372 4.81 0.39 15.07
N PHE A 373 4.13 1.29 15.79
CA PHE A 373 4.68 2.60 16.16
C PHE A 373 5.14 2.67 17.62
N GLU A 374 6.14 3.51 17.85
CA GLU A 374 6.57 3.89 19.20
C GLU A 374 5.40 4.55 19.96
N GLY A 375 5.36 4.39 21.29
CA GLY A 375 4.27 4.91 22.12
C GLY A 375 2.93 4.15 22.02
N ILE A 376 2.84 3.14 21.14
CA ILE A 376 1.68 2.26 21.00
C ILE A 376 2.04 0.84 21.44
N ASN A 377 1.12 0.16 22.12
CA ASN A 377 1.31 -1.24 22.52
C ASN A 377 1.04 -2.21 21.36
N ASP A 378 1.33 -3.50 21.57
CA ASP A 378 1.20 -4.53 20.53
C ASP A 378 -0.26 -4.88 20.17
N THR A 379 -1.23 -4.36 20.93
CA THR A 379 -2.67 -4.45 20.61
C THR A 379 -3.14 -3.29 19.74
N GLY A 380 -2.25 -2.36 19.36
CA GLY A 380 -2.57 -1.17 18.57
C GLY A 380 -3.34 -0.10 19.35
N THR A 381 -3.34 -0.18 20.67
CA THR A 381 -3.96 0.80 21.56
C THR A 381 -2.90 1.79 22.03
N SER A 382 -3.18 3.07 21.86
CA SER A 382 -2.30 4.12 22.35
C SER A 382 -2.24 4.08 23.88
N ILE A 383 -1.03 4.09 24.43
CA ILE A 383 -0.83 4.21 25.88
C ILE A 383 -1.07 5.68 26.28
N ASP A 384 -0.58 6.60 25.45
CA ASP A 384 -0.75 8.04 25.57
C ASP A 384 -0.73 8.68 24.17
N ASN A 385 -1.87 9.21 23.72
CA ASN A 385 -2.00 9.88 22.42
C ASN A 385 -1.11 11.12 22.32
N ALA A 386 -0.90 11.85 23.42
CA ALA A 386 -0.04 13.03 23.41
C ALA A 386 1.43 12.64 23.23
N ALA A 387 1.89 11.60 23.93
CA ALA A 387 3.24 11.07 23.75
C ALA A 387 3.47 10.53 22.33
N ALA A 388 2.55 9.73 21.79
CA ALA A 388 2.65 9.19 20.44
C ALA A 388 2.66 10.29 19.36
N PHE A 389 1.84 11.34 19.55
CA PHE A 389 1.83 12.52 18.68
C PHE A 389 3.12 13.35 18.79
N ALA A 390 3.66 13.50 20.01
CA ALA A 390 4.90 14.22 20.27
C ALA A 390 6.12 13.57 19.62
N ILE A 391 6.15 12.24 19.47
CA ILE A 391 7.21 11.53 18.74
C ILE A 391 6.89 11.33 17.24
N GLY A 392 5.68 11.74 16.81
CA GLY A 392 5.29 11.77 15.41
C GLY A 392 5.03 10.40 14.79
N TYR A 393 4.68 9.37 15.58
CA TYR A 393 4.36 8.02 15.11
C TYR A 393 5.48 7.35 14.30
N ARG A 394 6.72 7.41 14.81
CA ARG A 394 7.83 6.63 14.27
C ARG A 394 7.54 5.13 14.36
N TYR A 395 7.99 4.37 13.36
CA TYR A 395 8.11 2.92 13.48
C TYR A 395 9.02 2.56 14.64
N LYS A 396 8.66 1.50 15.38
CA LYS A 396 9.54 0.89 16.38
C LYS A 396 10.86 0.44 15.75
N SER A 397 11.85 0.19 16.60
CA SER A 397 13.13 -0.38 16.18
C SER A 397 12.95 -1.69 15.42
N LYS A 398 13.90 -2.01 14.53
CA LYS A 398 13.84 -3.22 13.71
C LYS A 398 13.75 -4.49 14.56
N SER A 399 14.47 -4.54 15.68
CA SER A 399 14.41 -5.67 16.62
C SER A 399 13.04 -5.82 17.30
N ALA A 400 12.41 -4.71 17.70
CA ALA A 400 11.06 -4.73 18.26
C ALA A 400 10.05 -5.19 17.21
N LEU A 401 10.15 -4.71 15.97
CA LEU A 401 9.29 -5.16 14.88
C LEU A 401 9.46 -6.66 14.59
N LYS A 402 10.70 -7.19 14.53
CA LYS A 402 10.95 -8.64 14.41
C LYS A 402 10.23 -9.43 15.52
N THR A 403 10.31 -8.94 16.76
CA THR A 403 9.66 -9.55 17.92
C THR A 403 8.14 -9.56 17.79
N ILE A 404 7.54 -8.44 17.38
CA ILE A 404 6.08 -8.34 17.20
C ILE A 404 5.60 -9.31 16.12
N PHE A 405 6.29 -9.38 14.97
CA PHE A 405 5.93 -10.32 13.90
C PHE A 405 6.04 -11.78 14.37
N ALA A 406 7.11 -12.14 15.08
CA ALA A 406 7.28 -13.48 15.64
C ALA A 406 6.16 -13.83 16.64
N ASN A 407 5.81 -12.90 17.53
CA ASN A 407 4.71 -13.07 18.50
C ASN A 407 3.34 -13.23 17.82
N LYS A 408 3.16 -12.69 16.62
CA LYS A 408 1.95 -12.88 15.81
C LYS A 408 1.94 -14.19 15.01
N GLY A 409 3.02 -14.97 15.07
CA GLY A 409 3.13 -16.28 14.41
C GLY A 409 3.82 -16.24 13.05
N TYR A 410 4.52 -15.16 12.70
CA TYR A 410 5.34 -15.14 11.49
C TYR A 410 6.42 -16.23 11.57
N THR A 411 6.60 -16.96 10.48
CA THR A 411 7.69 -17.94 10.32
C THR A 411 8.63 -17.48 9.22
N SER A 412 9.93 -17.62 9.45
CA SER A 412 10.96 -17.12 8.52
C SER A 412 10.76 -17.69 7.13
N GLY A 413 10.78 -16.81 6.12
CA GLY A 413 10.62 -17.17 4.72
C GLY A 413 9.17 -17.31 4.26
N ALA A 414 8.17 -17.25 5.15
CA ALA A 414 6.78 -17.15 4.73
C ALA A 414 6.52 -15.79 4.04
N THR A 415 5.61 -15.78 3.06
CA THR A 415 5.15 -14.54 2.44
C THR A 415 4.09 -13.88 3.30
N VAL A 416 4.35 -12.67 3.77
CA VAL A 416 3.37 -11.85 4.49
C VAL A 416 2.32 -11.34 3.51
N VAL A 417 1.06 -11.63 3.77
CA VAL A 417 -0.07 -11.16 2.95
C VAL A 417 -0.86 -10.18 3.78
N SER A 418 -0.80 -8.90 3.41
CA SER A 418 -1.40 -7.81 4.18
C SER A 418 -2.78 -7.43 3.66
N GLN A 419 -3.77 -7.37 4.55
CA GLN A 419 -5.12 -6.88 4.24
C GLN A 419 -5.72 -6.07 5.39
N CYS A 420 -6.73 -5.25 5.08
CA CYS A 420 -7.60 -4.65 6.10
C CYS A 420 -9.03 -4.47 5.56
N ARG A 421 -9.65 -3.29 5.73
CA ARG A 421 -10.94 -2.94 5.11
C ARG A 421 -10.81 -2.64 3.62
N THR A 422 -9.89 -1.74 3.29
CA THR A 422 -9.68 -1.17 1.93
C THR A 422 -8.18 -0.98 1.62
N ASN A 423 -7.33 -1.79 2.27
CA ASN A 423 -5.87 -1.83 2.13
C ASN A 423 -5.14 -0.48 2.30
N PHE A 424 -5.59 0.37 3.23
CA PHE A 424 -4.82 1.54 3.68
C PHE A 424 -4.03 1.25 4.95
N GLU A 425 -4.70 0.71 5.97
CA GLU A 425 -4.05 0.31 7.23
C GLU A 425 -2.97 -0.77 6.98
N ALA A 426 -3.26 -1.73 6.11
CA ALA A 426 -2.34 -2.82 5.79
C ALA A 426 -1.07 -2.36 5.04
N GLN A 427 -1.04 -1.14 4.50
CA GLN A 427 0.14 -0.57 3.87
C GLN A 427 1.27 -0.36 4.88
N VAL A 428 0.92 -0.02 6.12
CA VAL A 428 1.87 0.16 7.22
C VAL A 428 2.49 -1.19 7.60
N ASN A 429 1.67 -2.23 7.74
CA ASN A 429 2.17 -3.56 8.07
C ASN A 429 3.02 -4.16 6.94
N GLY A 430 2.55 -4.11 5.71
CA GLY A 430 3.31 -4.63 4.58
C GLY A 430 4.58 -3.83 4.31
N PHE A 431 4.59 -2.51 4.57
CA PHE A 431 5.82 -1.73 4.47
C PHE A 431 6.84 -2.17 5.52
N ALA A 432 6.41 -2.38 6.78
CA ALA A 432 7.28 -2.90 7.82
C ALA A 432 7.84 -4.28 7.47
N ALA A 433 6.99 -5.20 7.00
CA ALA A 433 7.42 -6.52 6.57
C ALA A 433 8.42 -6.45 5.40
N LEU A 434 8.06 -5.76 4.31
CA LEU A 434 8.81 -5.77 3.07
C LEU A 434 10.09 -4.92 3.11
N ASN A 435 9.99 -3.70 3.66
CA ASN A 435 11.00 -2.64 3.51
C ASN A 435 11.80 -2.36 4.79
N ILE A 436 11.37 -2.90 5.95
CA ILE A 436 12.13 -2.83 7.20
C ILE A 436 12.71 -4.19 7.55
N LEU A 437 11.88 -5.23 7.56
CA LEU A 437 12.26 -6.57 8.01
C LEU A 437 12.82 -7.46 6.90
N GLY A 438 12.64 -7.10 5.64
CA GLY A 438 13.11 -7.91 4.50
C GLY A 438 12.30 -9.20 4.31
N TYR A 439 11.05 -9.24 4.74
CA TYR A 439 10.17 -10.40 4.58
C TYR A 439 9.46 -10.34 3.22
N PRO A 440 9.41 -11.45 2.45
CA PRO A 440 8.60 -11.51 1.23
C PRO A 440 7.18 -11.08 1.56
N SER A 441 6.61 -10.13 0.81
CA SER A 441 5.31 -9.54 1.16
C SER A 441 4.46 -9.18 -0.05
N THR A 442 3.16 -9.33 0.08
CA THR A 442 2.14 -8.85 -0.87
C THR A 442 0.96 -8.20 -0.15
N TYR A 443 0.12 -7.51 -0.93
CA TYR A 443 -1.06 -6.82 -0.43
C TYR A 443 -2.31 -7.31 -1.14
N TYR A 444 -3.36 -7.53 -0.36
CA TYR A 444 -4.69 -7.72 -0.92
C TYR A 444 -5.43 -6.38 -0.95
N ASP A 445 -5.36 -5.70 -2.09
CA ASP A 445 -5.87 -4.33 -2.23
C ASP A 445 -7.41 -4.25 -2.14
N GLY A 446 -8.10 -5.24 -2.70
CA GLY A 446 -9.55 -5.38 -2.58
C GLY A 446 -10.02 -5.56 -1.13
N SER A 447 -9.19 -6.23 -0.30
CA SER A 447 -9.38 -6.34 1.15
C SER A 447 -10.79 -6.85 1.53
N LEU A 448 -11.23 -6.64 2.77
CA LEU A 448 -12.48 -7.19 3.24
C LEU A 448 -13.72 -6.64 2.53
N VAL A 449 -13.68 -5.42 1.99
CA VAL A 449 -14.81 -4.88 1.21
C VAL A 449 -15.09 -5.71 -0.05
N GLU A 450 -14.05 -6.19 -0.73
CA GLU A 450 -14.22 -7.11 -1.85
C GLU A 450 -14.55 -8.52 -1.39
N TRP A 451 -13.83 -9.02 -0.38
CA TRP A 451 -13.99 -10.38 0.14
C TRP A 451 -15.42 -10.66 0.60
N THR A 452 -15.99 -9.76 1.40
CA THR A 452 -17.31 -9.94 2.03
C THR A 452 -18.48 -9.74 1.07
N ALA A 453 -18.24 -9.34 -0.18
CA ALA A 453 -19.28 -9.17 -1.18
C ALA A 453 -19.78 -10.51 -1.78
N LEU A 454 -19.00 -11.59 -1.70
CA LEU A 454 -19.28 -12.85 -2.39
C LEU A 454 -20.07 -13.84 -1.53
N VAL A 455 -21.31 -13.47 -1.22
CA VAL A 455 -22.20 -14.21 -0.30
C VAL A 455 -23.32 -14.96 -1.04
N ALA A 456 -23.55 -16.22 -0.65
CA ALA A 456 -24.69 -17.02 -1.12
C ALA A 456 -25.67 -17.45 -0.01
N GLU A 457 -25.28 -17.33 1.27
CA GLU A 457 -26.09 -17.72 2.44
C GLU A 457 -26.10 -16.60 3.50
N HIS A 458 -26.53 -15.41 3.10
CA HIS A 458 -26.93 -14.35 4.01
C HIS A 458 -28.33 -14.62 4.58
N ALA A 459 -28.58 -14.25 5.84
CA ALA A 459 -29.89 -14.41 6.51
C ALA A 459 -31.06 -13.79 5.73
N SER A 460 -30.80 -12.72 4.99
CA SER A 460 -31.73 -12.16 3.99
C SER A 460 -31.29 -12.57 2.59
N SER A 461 -32.10 -13.40 1.92
CA SER A 461 -31.82 -13.92 0.57
C SER A 461 -31.65 -12.82 -0.49
N ALA A 462 -32.24 -11.64 -0.26
CA ALA A 462 -32.07 -10.48 -1.13
C ALA A 462 -30.63 -9.96 -1.20
N ILE A 463 -29.77 -10.32 -0.23
CA ILE A 463 -28.35 -9.93 -0.19
C ILE A 463 -27.45 -10.88 -0.99
N ASN A 464 -27.87 -12.13 -1.20
CA ASN A 464 -27.07 -13.16 -1.87
C ASN A 464 -26.77 -12.74 -3.31
N GLN A 465 -25.49 -12.55 -3.64
CA GLN A 465 -25.05 -12.05 -4.94
C GLN A 465 -24.52 -13.14 -5.86
N VAL A 466 -24.21 -14.30 -5.29
CA VAL A 466 -23.62 -15.42 -6.03
C VAL A 466 -24.38 -16.72 -5.76
N PRO A 467 -24.43 -17.65 -6.73
CA PRO A 467 -24.91 -19.00 -6.51
C PRO A 467 -24.13 -19.75 -5.42
N THR A 468 -24.75 -20.76 -4.82
CA THR A 468 -24.13 -21.57 -3.74
C THR A 468 -22.89 -22.35 -4.19
N ASP A 469 -22.80 -22.66 -5.49
CA ASP A 469 -21.69 -23.34 -6.16
C ASP A 469 -20.68 -22.38 -6.82
N PHE A 470 -20.82 -21.07 -6.60
CA PHE A 470 -19.89 -20.10 -7.17
C PHE A 470 -18.47 -20.31 -6.67
N LYS A 471 -17.52 -20.47 -7.60
CA LYS A 471 -16.11 -20.84 -7.32
C LYS A 471 -15.37 -19.93 -6.34
N TRP A 472 -15.79 -18.67 -6.19
CA TRP A 472 -15.17 -17.70 -5.28
C TRP A 472 -16.12 -17.26 -4.16
N ARG A 473 -17.13 -18.07 -3.84
CA ARG A 473 -18.02 -17.84 -2.71
C ARG A 473 -17.22 -17.77 -1.40
N THR A 474 -17.28 -16.66 -0.67
CA THR A 474 -16.40 -16.39 0.49
C THR A 474 -17.08 -16.56 1.85
N ASP A 475 -18.40 -16.66 1.94
CA ASP A 475 -19.14 -16.88 3.19
C ASP A 475 -19.08 -18.33 3.70
N LEU A 476 -18.19 -19.17 3.14
CA LEU A 476 -17.94 -20.54 3.59
C LEU A 476 -16.98 -20.58 4.78
N ALA A 477 -17.26 -21.45 5.76
CA ALA A 477 -16.40 -21.67 6.92
C ALA A 477 -14.99 -22.19 6.58
N SER A 478 -14.81 -22.73 5.37
CA SER A 478 -13.52 -23.20 4.84
C SER A 478 -12.58 -22.06 4.44
N VAL A 479 -13.11 -20.87 4.15
CA VAL A 479 -12.30 -19.72 3.70
C VAL A 479 -12.53 -18.45 4.54
N SER A 480 -13.58 -18.40 5.35
CA SER A 480 -13.86 -17.29 6.26
C SER A 480 -14.14 -17.76 7.68
N THR A 481 -13.84 -16.89 8.64
CA THR A 481 -14.48 -16.88 9.95
C THR A 481 -15.60 -15.85 9.90
N LYS A 482 -16.81 -16.29 9.52
CA LYS A 482 -18.02 -15.45 9.53
C LYS A 482 -18.51 -15.31 10.96
N LEU A 483 -18.65 -14.08 11.45
CA LEU A 483 -19.11 -13.80 12.81
C LEU A 483 -20.63 -13.60 12.83
N TRP A 484 -21.15 -12.72 11.98
CA TRP A 484 -22.59 -12.51 11.79
C TRP A 484 -22.89 -11.82 10.44
N ASP A 485 -24.17 -11.80 10.07
CA ASP A 485 -24.71 -11.07 8.92
C ASP A 485 -25.13 -9.67 9.32
N ASN A 486 -24.78 -8.67 8.51
CA ASN A 486 -25.24 -7.30 8.73
C ASN A 486 -26.70 -7.13 8.28
N THR A 487 -27.41 -6.15 8.84
CA THR A 487 -28.82 -5.92 8.48
C THR A 487 -28.96 -5.46 7.02
N ALA A 488 -29.81 -6.15 6.26
CA ALA A 488 -30.00 -5.95 4.81
C ALA A 488 -30.20 -4.49 4.38
N THR A 489 -30.95 -3.70 5.15
CA THR A 489 -31.29 -2.30 4.85
C THR A 489 -30.06 -1.36 4.81
N TYR A 490 -28.93 -1.77 5.39
CA TYR A 490 -27.73 -0.93 5.50
C TYR A 490 -26.55 -1.48 4.72
N ILE A 491 -26.75 -2.55 3.95
CA ILE A 491 -25.71 -3.16 3.14
C ILE A 491 -25.60 -2.44 1.81
N VAL A 492 -24.38 -2.03 1.46
CA VAL A 492 -24.02 -1.71 0.07
C VAL A 492 -23.06 -2.77 -0.42
N ARG A 493 -23.26 -3.18 -1.67
CA ARG A 493 -22.49 -4.25 -2.25
C ARG A 493 -22.26 -4.02 -3.75
N PRO A 494 -21.07 -4.37 -4.25
CA PRO A 494 -20.74 -4.23 -5.64
C PRO A 494 -21.49 -5.24 -6.53
N THR A 495 -21.79 -4.88 -7.78
CA THR A 495 -22.34 -5.85 -8.74
C THR A 495 -21.29 -6.91 -9.09
N VAL A 496 -21.65 -8.18 -8.96
CA VAL A 496 -20.76 -9.33 -9.25
C VAL A 496 -20.95 -9.79 -10.69
N ASN A 497 -19.86 -9.95 -11.44
CA ASN A 497 -19.88 -10.64 -12.73
C ASN A 497 -19.71 -12.17 -12.53
N LEU A 498 -20.81 -12.91 -12.61
CA LEU A 498 -20.80 -14.36 -12.41
C LEU A 498 -20.07 -15.15 -13.50
N THR A 499 -19.79 -14.53 -14.66
CA THR A 499 -19.05 -15.17 -15.77
C THR A 499 -17.56 -14.89 -15.73
N ALA A 500 -17.08 -14.15 -14.73
CA ALA A 500 -15.68 -13.78 -14.58
C ALA A 500 -14.77 -15.02 -14.53
N THR A 501 -13.77 -15.06 -15.41
CA THR A 501 -12.77 -16.14 -15.44
C THR A 501 -11.59 -15.85 -14.53
N THR A 502 -11.33 -14.58 -14.21
CA THR A 502 -10.29 -14.13 -13.27
C THR A 502 -10.78 -12.98 -12.38
N THR A 503 -10.11 -12.78 -11.24
CA THR A 503 -10.22 -11.58 -10.39
C THR A 503 -9.01 -10.65 -10.52
N LYS A 504 -8.16 -10.84 -11.54
CA LYS A 504 -6.91 -10.12 -11.76
C LYS A 504 -6.84 -9.43 -13.11
N LYS A 505 -8.01 -9.06 -13.69
CA LYS A 505 -8.06 -8.39 -15.00
C LYS A 505 -7.23 -7.10 -15.01
N PHE A 506 -7.34 -6.25 -13.99
CA PHE A 506 -6.50 -5.04 -13.86
C PHE A 506 -4.99 -5.34 -13.91
N ILE A 507 -4.53 -6.46 -13.35
CA ILE A 507 -3.11 -6.86 -13.41
C ILE A 507 -2.72 -7.20 -14.84
N GLN A 508 -3.59 -7.92 -15.57
CA GLN A 508 -3.35 -8.27 -16.97
C GLN A 508 -3.29 -7.02 -17.85
N GLU A 509 -4.18 -6.06 -17.62
CA GLU A 509 -4.16 -4.75 -18.29
C GLU A 509 -2.89 -3.97 -17.97
N ASP A 510 -2.46 -3.93 -16.70
CA ASP A 510 -1.24 -3.23 -16.29
C ASP A 510 0.03 -3.88 -16.87
N LYS A 511 0.05 -5.21 -16.99
CA LYS A 511 1.12 -5.94 -17.69
C LYS A 511 1.15 -5.63 -19.18
N ALA A 512 -0.01 -5.51 -19.82
CA ALA A 512 -0.12 -5.17 -21.24
C ALA A 512 0.21 -3.71 -21.54
N TYR A 513 0.09 -2.83 -20.54
CA TYR A 513 0.49 -1.43 -20.66
C TYR A 513 2.01 -1.27 -20.79
N LYS A 514 2.78 -2.17 -20.14
CA LYS A 514 4.25 -2.23 -20.20
C LYS A 514 4.75 -2.97 -21.43
#